data_AF-A0A0M9YIV3-F1
#
_entry.id   AF-A0A0M9YIV3-F1
#
_cell.length_a   1.000
_cell.length_b   1.000
_cell.length_c   1.000
_cell.angle_alpha   90.00
_cell.angle_beta   90.00
_cell.angle_gamma   90.00
#
_symmetry.space_group_name_H-M   'P 1'
#
loop_
_entity.id
_entity.type
_entity.pdbx_description
1 polymer ?
#
loop_
_entity_poly.entity_id
_entity_poly.type
_entity_poly.pdbx_seq_one_letter_code
_entity_poly.pdbx_strand_id
1 'polypeptide(L)' 'MKPHHTTYAAGPTELIARIAANYQCGHCNSETEARTDQHGTIHLVTHHDDGCPVLEGTLSAIPDTLRAANTP' A
#
# COMPACT_ATOMS: atom_id res chain seq x y z
N MET A 1 0.54 -16.00 -7.28
CA MET A 1 0.87 -16.47 -5.92
C MET A 1 -0.14 -15.86 -4.97
N LYS A 2 -0.43 -16.48 -3.83
CA LYS A 2 -1.16 -15.75 -2.77
C LYS A 2 -0.13 -14.90 -2.02
N PRO A 3 -0.40 -13.63 -1.74
CA PRO A 3 0.54 -12.80 -0.99
C PRO A 3 0.64 -13.26 0.47
N HIS A 4 1.83 -13.22 1.06
CA HIS A 4 2.10 -13.74 2.42
C HIS A 4 2.58 -12.68 3.42
N HIS A 5 2.88 -11.47 2.95
CA HIS A 5 3.47 -10.43 3.79
C HIS A 5 2.88 -9.04 3.50
N THR A 6 2.82 -8.20 4.54
CA THR A 6 1.96 -7.01 4.56
C THR A 6 2.69 -5.78 5.06
N THR A 7 2.50 -4.64 4.39
CA THR A 7 2.87 -3.31 4.88
C THR A 7 1.64 -2.48 5.24
N TYR A 8 1.80 -1.51 6.14
CA TYR A 8 0.71 -0.69 6.67
C TYR A 8 1.02 0.80 6.54
N ALA A 9 0.03 1.59 6.14
CA ALA A 9 0.09 3.07 6.16
C ALA A 9 -1.21 3.65 6.74
N ALA A 10 -1.12 4.77 7.42
CA ALA A 10 -2.28 5.50 7.95
C ALA A 10 -2.12 7.00 7.69
N GLY A 11 -3.23 7.70 7.53
CA GLY A 11 -3.23 9.12 7.20
C GLY A 11 -4.63 9.69 6.96
N PRO A 12 -4.74 10.91 6.41
CA PRO A 12 -6.03 11.51 6.07
C PRO A 12 -6.85 10.59 5.15
N THR A 13 -8.14 10.45 5.45
CA THR A 13 -9.08 9.57 4.74
C THR A 13 -9.00 9.68 3.22
N GLU A 14 -9.07 10.90 2.68
CA GLU A 14 -9.00 11.15 1.23
C GLU A 14 -7.67 10.70 0.61
N LEU A 15 -6.57 10.90 1.33
CA LEU A 15 -5.24 10.49 0.86
C LEU A 15 -5.12 8.97 0.84
N ILE A 16 -5.53 8.30 1.92
CA ILE A 16 -5.46 6.84 2.02
C ILE A 16 -6.41 6.18 1.01
N ALA A 17 -7.62 6.70 0.82
CA ALA A 17 -8.55 6.20 -0.20
C ALA A 17 -7.96 6.32 -1.61
N ARG A 18 -7.30 7.44 -1.92
CA ARG A 18 -6.64 7.65 -3.21
C ARG A 18 -5.46 6.69 -3.42
N ILE A 19 -4.62 6.51 -2.40
CA ILE A 19 -3.51 5.55 -2.48
C ILE A 19 -4.07 4.13 -2.62
N ALA A 20 -5.08 3.74 -1.85
CA ALA A 20 -5.70 2.41 -1.94
C ALA A 20 -6.19 2.08 -3.35
N ALA A 21 -6.82 3.05 -4.04
CA ALA A 21 -7.36 2.88 -5.38
C ALA A 21 -6.29 2.81 -6.48
N ASN A 22 -5.11 3.40 -6.26
CA ASN A 22 -4.12 3.63 -7.32
C ASN A 22 -2.75 2.95 -7.08
N TYR A 23 -2.52 2.44 -5.88
CA TYR A 23 -1.23 1.87 -5.52
C TYR A 23 -1.03 0.52 -6.20
N GLN A 24 0.12 0.39 -6.84
CA GLN A 24 0.61 -0.85 -7.42
C GLN A 24 2.12 -0.86 -7.26
N CYS A 25 2.64 -1.88 -6.59
CA CYS A 25 4.08 -2.10 -6.47
C CYS A 25 4.69 -2.34 -7.85
N GLY A 26 5.75 -1.61 -8.20
CA GLY A 26 6.47 -1.83 -9.46
C GLY A 26 7.27 -3.15 -9.53
N HIS A 27 7.34 -3.91 -8.43
CA HIS A 27 8.23 -5.06 -8.27
C HIS A 27 7.54 -6.39 -7.98
N CYS A 28 6.21 -6.38 -7.72
CA CYS A 28 5.45 -7.59 -7.45
C CYS A 28 3.97 -7.40 -7.79
N ASN A 29 3.17 -8.47 -7.69
CA ASN A 29 1.71 -8.43 -7.90
C ASN A 29 0.99 -8.03 -6.61
N SER A 30 1.32 -6.85 -6.07
CA SER A 30 0.75 -6.43 -4.80
C SER A 30 -0.75 -6.17 -4.89
N GLU A 31 -1.49 -6.47 -3.82
CA GLU A 31 -2.90 -6.10 -3.65
C GLU A 31 -3.04 -5.11 -2.48
N THR A 32 -4.02 -4.22 -2.56
CA THR A 32 -4.32 -3.24 -1.50
C THR A 32 -5.70 -3.46 -0.88
N GLU A 33 -5.79 -3.23 0.42
CA GLU A 33 -7.04 -3.23 1.17
C GLU A 33 -7.07 -2.01 2.10
N ALA A 34 -8.20 -1.30 2.15
CA ALA A 34 -8.40 -0.20 3.10
C ALA A 34 -9.27 -0.69 4.27
N ARG A 35 -8.83 -0.44 5.51
CA ARG A 35 -9.55 -0.79 6.73
C ARG A 35 -9.72 0.44 7.63
N THR A 36 -10.92 0.68 8.11
CA THR A 36 -11.19 1.72 9.11
C THR A 36 -11.15 1.10 10.50
N ASP A 37 -10.36 1.67 11.42
CA ASP A 37 -10.32 1.22 12.81
C ASP A 37 -11.48 1.78 13.66
N GLN A 38 -11.56 1.37 14.93
CA GLN A 38 -12.63 1.84 15.83
C GLN A 38 -12.57 3.36 16.14
N HIS A 39 -11.51 4.05 15.77
CA HIS A 39 -11.33 5.50 15.97
C HIS A 39 -11.63 6.30 14.69
N GLY A 40 -12.03 5.62 13.60
CA GLY A 40 -12.32 6.27 12.33
C GLY A 40 -11.07 6.56 11.48
N THR A 41 -9.91 6.03 11.84
CA THR A 41 -8.68 6.18 11.02
C THR A 41 -8.68 5.14 9.93
N ILE A 42 -8.41 5.56 8.68
CA ILE A 42 -8.23 4.62 7.56
C ILE A 42 -6.77 4.17 7.51
N HIS A 43 -6.61 2.86 7.49
CA HIS A 43 -5.36 2.14 7.30
C HIS A 43 -5.35 1.52 5.91
N LEU A 44 -4.26 1.73 5.18
CA LEU A 44 -3.95 0.98 3.97
C LEU A 44 -3.14 -0.24 4.36
N VAL A 45 -3.59 -1.39 3.89
CA VAL A 45 -2.91 -2.67 3.97
C VAL A 45 -2.43 -2.99 2.56
N THR A 46 -1.15 -3.29 2.39
CA THR A 46 -0.59 -3.71 1.10
C THR A 46 0.01 -5.10 1.22
N HIS A 47 -0.56 -6.04 0.49
CA HIS A 47 -0.15 -7.43 0.43
C HIS A 47 0.86 -7.62 -0.69
N HIS A 48 2.06 -8.12 -0.38
CA HIS A 48 3.14 -8.35 -1.32
C HIS A 48 3.37 -9.84 -1.59
N ASP A 49 3.91 -10.14 -2.78
CA ASP A 49 4.48 -11.46 -3.08
C ASP A 49 5.73 -11.71 -2.22
N ASP A 50 6.05 -13.00 -2.01
CA ASP A 50 7.27 -13.42 -1.33
C ASP A 50 8.53 -12.90 -2.05
N GLY A 51 9.47 -12.38 -1.26
CA GLY A 51 10.73 -11.84 -1.76
C GLY A 51 10.60 -10.48 -2.46
N CYS A 52 9.45 -9.80 -2.36
CA CYS A 52 9.31 -8.44 -2.86
C CYS A 52 10.38 -7.52 -2.22
N PRO A 53 11.25 -6.86 -3.01
CA PRO A 53 12.35 -6.07 -2.47
C PRO A 53 11.87 -4.82 -1.71
N VAL A 54 10.65 -4.34 -1.98
CA VAL A 54 10.02 -3.25 -1.24
C VAL A 54 9.64 -3.68 0.18
N LEU A 55 9.08 -4.89 0.30
CA LEU A 55 8.71 -5.46 1.58
C LEU A 55 9.94 -5.79 2.42
N GLU A 56 10.98 -6.36 1.80
CA GLU A 56 12.27 -6.65 2.44
C GLU A 56 13.06 -5.37 2.81
N GLY A 57 12.54 -4.19 2.47
CA GLY A 57 13.18 -2.89 2.74
C GLY A 57 14.43 -2.62 1.88
N THR A 58 14.73 -3.48 0.91
CA THR A 58 15.82 -3.27 -0.05
C THR A 58 15.53 -2.10 -0.99
N LEU A 59 14.26 -1.92 -1.36
CA LEU A 59 13.77 -0.80 -2.16
C LEU A 59 12.72 -0.01 -1.39
N SER A 60 12.62 1.29 -1.69
CA SER A 60 11.63 2.16 -1.06
C SER A 60 10.28 2.08 -1.76
N ALA A 61 9.20 2.04 -0.99
CA ALA A 61 7.83 2.17 -1.49
C ALA A 61 7.47 3.62 -1.90
N ILE A 62 8.25 4.61 -1.46
CA ILE A 62 7.93 6.04 -1.59
C ILE A 62 7.58 6.45 -3.04
N PRO A 63 8.34 6.06 -4.07
CA PRO A 63 8.02 6.46 -5.45
C PRO A 63 6.64 5.99 -5.90
N ASP A 64 6.28 4.74 -5.59
CA ASP A 64 4.97 4.17 -5.93
C ASP A 64 3.84 4.77 -5.09
N THR A 65 4.09 5.03 -3.80
CA THR A 65 3.14 5.75 -2.95
C THR A 65 2.87 7.17 -3.45
N LEU A 66 3.92 7.91 -3.84
CA LEU A 66 3.78 9.26 -4.39
C LEU A 66 3.03 9.26 -5.71
N ARG A 67 3.31 8.30 -6.59
CA ARG A 67 2.56 8.13 -7.83
C ARG A 67 1.09 7.88 -7.53
N ALA A 68 0.77 6.92 -6.67
CA ALA A 68 -0.59 6.59 -6.28
C ALA A 68 -1.35 7.77 -5.64
N ALA A 69 -0.67 8.56 -4.80
CA ALA A 69 -1.24 9.74 -4.15
C ALA A 69 -1.54 10.89 -5.11
N ASN A 70 -0.91 10.93 -6.29
CA ASN A 70 -1.08 12.00 -7.27
C ASN A 70 -1.82 11.56 -8.54
N THR A 71 -2.24 10.28 -8.64
CA THR A 71 -3.09 9.81 -9.73
C THR A 71 -4.50 10.40 -9.58
N PRO A 72 -5.08 10.98 -10.66
CA PRO A 72 -6.43 11.57 -10.66
C PRO A 72 -7.52 10.63 -10.17
#